data_AF-A0A349HS45-F1
#
_entry.id   AF-A0A349HS45-F1
#
_cell.length_a   1.000
_cell.length_b   1.000
_cell.length_c   1.000
_cell.angle_alpha   90.00
_cell.angle_beta   90.00
_cell.angle_gamma   90.00
#
_symmetry.space_group_name_H-M   'P 1'
#
loop_
_entity.id
_entity.type
_entity.pdbx_description
1 polymer ?
#
loop_
_entity_poly.entity_id
_entity_poly.type
_entity_poly.pdbx_seq_one_letter_code
_entity_poly.pdbx_strand_id
1 'polypeptide(L)'
;MIISPVFDKESSKPLYIQLYEYIKTEITSGLLKPDTKLPSIREASSTLKLSKTTVENAYSQLVAEGYIDNYPKKGYFVCDLSEYNFDIEATKNTV
;
A
#
# COMPACT_ATOMS: atom_id res chain seq x y z
N MET A 1 13.05 7.80 0.10
CA MET A 1 11.74 7.12 0.13
C MET A 1 11.63 6.44 1.49
N ILE A 2 10.88 7.00 2.43
CA ILE A 2 10.71 6.42 3.77
C ILE A 2 9.23 6.12 3.94
N ILE A 3 8.88 4.86 3.77
CA ILE A 3 7.61 4.30 4.22
C ILE A 3 7.85 3.96 5.68
N SER A 4 7.34 4.77 6.61
CA SER A 4 7.40 4.49 8.05
C SER A 4 6.01 4.50 8.68
N PRO A 5 5.12 3.58 8.26
CA PRO A 5 3.82 3.38 8.88
C PRO A 5 3.95 2.99 10.35
N VAL A 6 3.00 3.45 11.16
CA VAL A 6 2.79 2.97 12.51
C VAL A 6 1.87 1.75 12.43
N PHE A 7 2.37 0.59 12.83
CA PHE A 7 1.58 -0.65 12.89
C PHE A 7 1.12 -0.91 14.31
N ASP A 8 -0.16 -1.25 14.46
CA ASP A 8 -0.73 -1.69 15.72
C ASP A 8 -0.86 -3.22 15.73
N LYS A 9 0.03 -3.90 16.45
CA LYS A 9 0.04 -5.36 16.56
C LYS A 9 -1.05 -5.90 17.49
N GLU A 10 -1.59 -5.05 18.36
CA GLU A 10 -2.64 -5.40 19.33
C GLU A 10 -4.04 -5.17 18.73
N SER A 11 -4.11 -4.46 17.59
CA SER A 11 -5.34 -4.29 16.83
C SER A 11 -5.90 -5.63 16.35
N SER A 12 -7.23 -5.74 16.27
CA SER A 12 -7.91 -6.86 15.62
C SER A 12 -7.66 -6.94 14.10
N LYS A 13 -7.11 -5.87 13.50
CA LYS A 13 -6.78 -5.85 12.07
C LYS A 13 -5.45 -6.55 11.79
N PRO A 14 -5.41 -7.53 10.87
CA PRO A 14 -4.16 -8.12 10.40
C PRO A 14 -3.16 -7.10 9.85
N LEU A 15 -1.87 -7.31 10.11
CA LEU A 15 -0.79 -6.40 9.69
C LEU A 15 -0.72 -6.16 8.18
N TYR A 16 -1.09 -7.15 7.36
CA TYR A 16 -1.09 -6.98 5.91
C TYR A 16 -2.19 -5.99 5.46
N ILE A 17 -3.34 -5.98 6.15
CA ILE A 17 -4.42 -5.01 5.89
C ILE A 17 -3.95 -3.62 6.29
N GLN A 18 -3.29 -3.47 7.44
CA GLN A 18 -2.76 -2.17 7.86
C GLN A 18 -1.74 -1.62 6.87
N LEU A 19 -0.84 -2.48 6.35
CA LEU A 19 0.13 -2.10 5.32
C LEU A 19 -0.56 -1.72 4.00
N TYR A 20 -1.56 -2.50 3.58
CA TYR A 20 -2.37 -2.20 2.40
C TYR A 20 -3.09 -0.85 2.55
N GLU A 21 -3.79 -0.61 3.65
CA GLU A 21 -4.54 0.63 3.93
C GLU A 21 -3.59 1.84 3.92
N TYR A 22 -2.41 1.70 4.53
CA TYR A 22 -1.40 2.73 4.54
C TYR A 22 -0.94 3.09 3.11
N ILE A 23 -0.48 2.11 2.33
CA ILE A 23 0.04 2.37 0.98
C ILE A 23 -1.07 2.92 0.08
N LYS A 24 -2.28 2.37 0.17
CA LYS A 24 -3.46 2.88 -0.54
C LYS A 24 -3.71 4.34 -0.23
N THR A 25 -3.68 4.72 1.05
CA THR A 25 -3.90 6.12 1.47
C THR A 25 -2.81 7.04 0.95
N GLU A 26 -1.54 6.61 0.96
CA GLU A 26 -0.43 7.39 0.39
C GLU A 26 -0.57 7.60 -1.12
N ILE A 27 -1.07 6.58 -1.85
CA ILE A 27 -1.34 6.68 -3.29
C ILE A 27 -2.54 7.62 -3.55
N THR A 28 -3.67 7.41 -2.86
CA THR A 28 -4.89 8.21 -3.09
C THR A 28 -4.77 9.66 -2.62
N SER A 29 -3.92 9.94 -1.62
CA SER A 29 -3.59 11.30 -1.19
C SER A 29 -2.60 12.01 -2.12
N GLY A 30 -2.01 11.29 -3.09
CA GLY A 30 -1.03 11.82 -4.03
C GLY A 30 0.38 12.01 -3.44
N LEU A 31 0.64 11.52 -2.23
CA LEU A 31 1.98 11.49 -1.64
C LEU A 31 2.90 10.53 -2.40
N LEU A 32 2.38 9.35 -2.76
CA LEU A 32 2.99 8.45 -3.72
C LEU A 32 2.48 8.78 -5.12
N LYS A 33 3.38 9.32 -5.95
CA LYS A 33 3.06 9.69 -7.32
C LYS A 33 2.95 8.45 -8.22
N PRO A 34 2.18 8.52 -9.32
CA PRO A 34 2.25 7.52 -10.39
C PRO A 34 3.69 7.27 -10.85
N ASP A 35 3.96 6.05 -11.32
CA ASP A 35 5.28 5.55 -11.75
C ASP A 35 6.34 5.49 -10.63
N THR A 36 5.96 5.77 -9.38
CA THR A 36 6.87 5.64 -8.24
C THR A 36 7.14 4.16 -7.98
N LYS A 37 8.42 3.79 -7.97
CA LYS A 37 8.85 2.43 -7.63
C LYS A 37 8.72 2.18 -6.13
N LEU A 38 7.94 1.18 -5.75
CA LEU A 38 7.85 0.69 -4.37
C LEU A 38 9.06 -0.15 -3.98
N PRO A 39 9.41 -0.20 -2.68
CA PRO A 39 10.44 -1.11 -2.19
C PRO A 39 10.09 -2.56 -2.53
N SER A 40 11.10 -3.38 -2.82
CA SER A 40 10.88 -4.82 -2.99
C SER A 40 10.33 -5.46 -1.72
N ILE A 41 9.68 -6.62 -1.84
CA ILE A 41 9.17 -7.40 -0.69
C ILE A 41 10.27 -7.60 0.38
N ARG A 42 11.51 -7.83 -0.05
CA ARG A 42 12.65 -8.04 0.86
C ARG A 42 13.06 -6.76 1.58
N GLU A 43 13.11 -5.64 0.87
CA GLU A 43 13.46 -4.33 1.44
C GLU A 43 12.37 -3.83 2.38
N ALA A 44 11.10 -3.93 1.97
CA ALA A 44 9.94 -3.58 2.79
C ALA A 44 9.87 -4.45 4.05
N SER A 45 10.03 -5.78 3.93
CA SER A 45 10.08 -6.69 5.08
C SER A 45 11.17 -6.30 6.08
N SER A 46 12.37 -5.98 5.59
CA SER A 46 13.50 -5.60 6.45
C SER A 46 13.29 -4.23 7.11
N THR A 47 12.80 -3.25 6.34
CA THR A 47 12.61 -1.86 6.80
C THR A 47 11.45 -1.75 7.79
N LEU A 48 10.34 -2.41 7.49
CA LEU A 48 9.10 -2.38 8.28
C LEU A 48 9.08 -3.42 9.41
N LYS A 49 10.10 -4.30 9.46
CA LYS A 49 10.17 -5.44 10.40
C LYS A 49 8.91 -6.31 10.35
N LEU A 50 8.39 -6.52 9.15
CA LEU A 50 7.24 -7.38 8.86
C LEU A 50 7.69 -8.68 8.20
N SER A 51 6.88 -9.73 8.32
CA SER A 51 7.14 -10.97 7.58
C SER A 51 7.02 -10.74 6.07
N LYS A 52 7.79 -11.48 5.27
CA LYS A 52 7.71 -11.41 3.80
C LYS A 52 6.29 -11.70 3.31
N THR A 53 5.63 -12.70 3.89
CA THR A 53 4.25 -13.08 3.56
C THR A 53 3.27 -11.93 3.85
N THR A 54 3.46 -11.18 4.93
CA THR A 54 2.63 -10.01 5.25
C THR A 54 2.75 -8.93 4.16
N VAL A 55 3.98 -8.63 3.75
CA VAL A 55 4.25 -7.64 2.68
C VAL A 55 3.73 -8.13 1.33
N GLU A 56 3.96 -9.40 1.01
CA GLU A 56 3.49 -10.04 -0.21
C GLU A 56 1.97 -10.02 -0.32
N ASN A 57 1.25 -10.33 0.77
CA ASN A 57 -0.21 -10.26 0.81
C ASN A 57 -0.72 -8.83 0.60
N ALA A 58 -0.10 -7.84 1.25
CA ALA A 58 -0.49 -6.43 1.08
C ALA A 58 -0.25 -5.96 -0.36
N TYR A 59 0.91 -6.27 -0.94
CA TYR A 59 1.24 -5.90 -2.32
C TYR A 59 0.34 -6.62 -3.32
N SER A 60 0.05 -7.90 -3.10
CA SER A 60 -0.86 -8.66 -3.95
C SER A 60 -2.27 -8.07 -3.94
N GLN A 61 -2.74 -7.60 -2.78
CA GLN A 61 -4.03 -6.90 -2.68
C GLN A 61 -4.02 -5.56 -3.42
N LEU A 62 -2.95 -4.77 -3.29
CA LEU A 62 -2.80 -3.51 -4.03
C LEU A 62 -2.76 -3.72 -5.54
N VAL A 63 -2.13 -4.81 -6.00
CA VAL A 63 -2.13 -5.21 -7.42
C VAL A 63 -3.52 -5.63 -7.87
N ALA A 64 -4.20 -6.46 -7.07
CA ALA A 64 -5.54 -6.94 -7.41
C ALA A 64 -6.57 -5.80 -7.53
N GLU A 65 -6.41 -4.73 -6.74
CA GLU A 65 -7.25 -3.54 -6.78
C GLU A 65 -6.78 -2.47 -7.77
N GLY A 66 -5.62 -2.66 -8.43
CA GLY A 66 -5.11 -1.75 -9.45
C GLY A 66 -4.44 -0.48 -8.91
N TYR A 67 -4.04 -0.45 -7.63
CA TYR A 67 -3.27 0.66 -7.08
C TYR A 67 -1.80 0.63 -7.50
N ILE A 68 -1.27 -0.57 -7.71
CA ILE A 68 0.13 -0.79 -8.08
C ILE A 68 0.22 -1.88 -9.15
N ASP A 69 1.22 -1.81 -10.01
CA ASP A 69 1.53 -2.83 -11.00
C ASP A 69 2.81 -3.58 -10.66
N ASN A 70 2.78 -4.89 -10.86
CA ASN A 70 3.95 -5.75 -10.74
C ASN A 70 4.57 -5.97 -12.11
N TYR A 71 5.74 -5.38 -12.35
CA TYR A 71 6.52 -5.63 -13.54
C TYR A 71 7.58 -6.70 -13.27
N PRO A 72 7.51 -7.88 -13.93
CA PRO A 72 8.46 -8.96 -13.76
C PRO A 72 9.91 -8.46 -13.89
N LYS A 73 10.74 -8.78 -12.89
CA LYS A 73 12.16 -8.37 -12.79
C LYS A 73 12.42 -6.86 -12.62
N LYS A 74 11.40 -6.00 -12.62
CA LYS A 74 11.55 -4.55 -12.40
C LYS A 74 11.07 -4.11 -11.01
N GLY A 75 10.05 -4.77 -10.48
CA GLY A 75 9.47 -4.49 -9.15
C GLY A 75 8.04 -3.97 -9.24
N TYR A 76 7.61 -3.31 -8.18
CA TYR A 76 6.26 -2.77 -8.02
C TYR A 76 6.25 -1.26 -8.28
N PHE A 77 5.27 -0.77 -9.02
CA PHE A 77 5.15 0.63 -9.40
C PHE A 77 3.73 1.13 -9.14
N VAL A 78 3.59 2.36 -8.69
CA VAL A 78 2.28 2.98 -8.44
C VAL A 78 1.59 3.26 -9.77
N CYS A 79 0.34 2.82 -9.91
CA CYS A 79 -0.46 3.07 -11.11
C CYS A 79 -0.91 4.54 -11.17
N ASP A 80 -1.15 5.04 -12.37
CA ASP A 80 -1.80 6.33 -12.55
C ASP A 80 -3.30 6.20 -12.30
N LEU A 81 -3.77 6.88 -11.26
CA LEU A 81 -5.17 6.91 -10.88
C LEU A 81 -5.84 8.25 -11.22
N SER A 82 -5.16 9.13 -11.96
CA SER A 82 -5.70 10.44 -12.34
C SER A 82 -6.97 10.36 -13.18
N GLU A 83 -7.16 9.26 -13.91
CA GLU A 83 -8.38 8.99 -14.69
C GLU A 83 -9.50 8.34 -13.87
N TYR A 84 -9.20 7.86 -12.66
CA TYR A 84 -10.16 7.22 -11.78
C TYR A 84 -10.64 8.20 -10.70
N ASN A 85 -11.88 8.69 -10.84
CA ASN A 85 -12.57 9.33 -9.73
C ASN A 85 -12.87 8.25 -8.69
N PHE A 86 -11.99 8.11 -7.70
CA PHE A 86 -12.42 7.55 -6.44
C PHE A 86 -13.43 8.55 -5.88
N ASP A 87 -14.72 8.24 -5.99
CA ASP A 87 -15.71 8.82 -5.11
C ASP A 87 -15.22 8.49 -3.71
N ILE A 88 -14.54 9.45 -3.08
CA ILE A 88 -14.20 9.39 -1.67
C ILE A 88 -15.58 9.37 -1.01
N GLU A 89 -16.14 8.18 -0.80
CA GLU A 89 -17.11 7.95 0.25
C GLU A 89 -16.34 8.24 1.53
N ALA A 90 -16.25 9.54 1.84
CA ALA A 90 -15.94 10.03 3.15
C ALA A 90 -16.86 9.23 4.05
N THR A 91 -16.28 8.34 4.85
CA THR A 91 -16.98 7.63 5.90
C THR A 91 -17.53 8.70 6.82
N LYS A 92 -18.73 9.18 6.51
CA LYS A 92 -19.67 9.73 7.45
C LYS A 92 -19.96 8.59 8.41
N ASN A 93 -19.15 8.49 9.45
CA ASN A 93 -19.57 7.97 10.73
C ASN A 93 -18.95 8.90 11.79
N THR A 94 -19.65 9.97 12.13
CA THR A 94 -20.62 10.05 13.25
C THR A 94 -19.92 10.47 14.53
N VAL A 95 -20.09 11.75 14.89
CA VAL A 95 -20.68 12.14 16.18
C VAL A 95 -21.61 13.32 15.95
#